data_AF-A0A175VS94-F1
#
_entry.id   AF-A0A175VS94-F1
#
_cell.length_a   1.000
_cell.length_b   1.000
_cell.length_c   1.000
_cell.angle_alpha   90.00
_cell.angle_beta   90.00
_cell.angle_gamma   90.00
#
_symmetry.space_group_name_H-M   'P 1'
#
loop_
_entity.id
_entity.type
_entity.pdbx_description
1 polymer ?
#
loop_
_entity_poly.entity_id
_entity_poly.type
_entity_poly.pdbx_seq_one_letter_code
_entity_poly.pdbx_strand_id
1 'polypeptide(L)'
;MADPALQDYVQKLASCVNDRERSERLVFEQRASALREAKRLRQSRKESLEQEIQVLQQEIRSRQQEQQELDSDDAADDSKMRQLEAEYNAATEKLKGVLSMAISSIRQQNVDDAENSRFISWDPTHQRSALRPSKRARNWYRTVDFDEVYQDGNAEYKHTILEHPKGKDEWYILRCDQHGVHFGPRPLQGAMKHLNGKGHDHQPKSYDSAVQMLGVLVRNCDAEKALRNNLVFDRAWAAGYRPLGARGSGTSATFEKTQVATSHDRQSTTPTATVPRQERPRGFEGIIEPTVGEVYRVWYEPEHVYYAALMLPTGGFEPVGMAGAIAETGLASYIPTCYRFDKQHKEIVGWADDYEVGGPRAHRRKFPIMYFDDEMDIPLQGDLGIPEGNRYSWVSAKDLRPFELGGQECQNVRGLRAAQAFYQRQRARTVQQHDDDMASNEGPRNSGPLFNRTHERRGVCWR
;
A
#
# COMPACT_ATOMS: atom_id res chain seq x y z
N MET A 1 -33.76 4.23 -58.44
CA MET A 1 -34.62 4.81 -57.40
C MET A 1 -34.33 4.06 -56.11
N ALA A 2 -33.93 4.75 -55.03
CA ALA A 2 -33.73 4.08 -53.75
C ALA A 2 -35.07 3.56 -53.23
N ASP A 3 -35.07 2.36 -52.64
CA ASP A 3 -36.25 1.71 -52.06
C ASP A 3 -36.81 2.59 -50.91
N PRO A 4 -38.10 3.01 -50.95
CA PRO A 4 -38.73 3.78 -49.87
C PRO A 4 -38.63 3.10 -48.50
N ALA A 5 -38.64 1.76 -48.46
CA ALA A 5 -38.48 1.01 -47.22
C ALA A 5 -37.08 1.19 -46.61
N LEU A 6 -36.06 1.31 -47.47
CA LEU A 6 -34.69 1.57 -47.04
C LEU A 6 -34.54 3.00 -46.49
N GLN A 7 -35.24 3.99 -47.07
CA GLN A 7 -35.24 5.36 -46.56
C GLN A 7 -35.89 5.48 -45.17
N ASP A 8 -37.05 4.84 -44.96
CA ASP A 8 -37.71 4.80 -43.65
C ASP A 8 -36.84 4.12 -42.58
N TYR A 9 -36.17 3.01 -42.96
CA TYR A 9 -35.23 2.32 -42.06
C TYR A 9 -34.03 3.21 -41.67
N VAL A 10 -33.43 3.90 -42.63
CA VAL A 10 -32.32 4.83 -42.37
C VAL A 10 -32.76 6.00 -41.49
N GLN A 11 -33.95 6.56 -41.71
CA GLN A 11 -34.51 7.62 -40.85
C GLN A 11 -34.77 7.15 -39.41
N LYS A 12 -35.34 5.95 -39.23
CA LYS A 12 -35.54 5.35 -37.91
C LYS A 12 -34.22 5.11 -37.17
N LEU A 13 -33.22 4.58 -37.87
CA LEU A 13 -31.87 4.42 -37.30
C LEU A 13 -31.26 5.76 -36.89
N ALA A 14 -31.37 6.80 -37.73
CA ALA A 14 -30.87 8.13 -37.41
C ALA A 14 -31.57 8.73 -36.17
N SER A 15 -32.89 8.55 -36.03
CA SER A 15 -33.62 8.97 -34.83
C SER A 15 -33.13 8.24 -33.58
N CYS A 16 -32.98 6.91 -33.64
CA CYS A 16 -32.49 6.12 -32.51
C CYS A 16 -31.06 6.51 -32.08
N VAL A 17 -30.18 6.85 -33.04
CA VAL A 17 -28.83 7.34 -32.75
C VAL A 17 -28.89 8.70 -32.06
N ASN A 18 -29.71 9.64 -32.56
CA ASN A 18 -29.88 10.96 -31.94
C ASN A 18 -30.46 10.89 -30.52
N ASP A 19 -31.47 10.03 -30.30
CA ASP A 19 -32.09 9.85 -28.97
C ASP A 19 -31.10 9.26 -27.96
N ARG A 20 -30.24 8.34 -28.42
CA ARG A 20 -29.15 7.77 -27.62
C ARG A 20 -28.11 8.84 -27.27
N GLU A 21 -27.64 9.62 -28.24
CA GLU A 21 -26.68 10.70 -27.99
C GLU A 21 -27.24 11.74 -27.01
N ARG A 22 -28.52 12.10 -27.14
CA ARG A 22 -29.19 13.03 -26.22
C ARG A 22 -29.28 12.46 -24.80
N SER A 23 -29.58 11.18 -24.67
CA SER A 23 -29.64 10.48 -23.38
C SER A 23 -28.26 10.41 -22.71
N GLU A 24 -27.22 10.09 -23.49
CA GLU A 24 -25.82 10.05 -23.01
C GLU A 24 -25.32 11.44 -22.58
N ARG A 25 -25.67 12.50 -23.31
CA ARG A 25 -25.38 13.89 -22.92
C ARG A 25 -26.07 14.27 -21.61
N LEU A 26 -27.35 13.92 -21.43
CA LEU A 26 -28.08 14.21 -20.20
C LEU A 26 -27.44 13.55 -18.96
N VAL A 27 -27.03 12.28 -19.08
CA VAL A 27 -26.31 11.55 -18.01
C VAL A 27 -24.97 12.23 -17.71
N PHE A 28 -24.24 12.66 -18.73
CA PHE A 28 -22.97 13.38 -18.57
C PHE A 28 -23.18 14.72 -17.84
N GLU A 29 -24.18 15.50 -18.23
CA GLU A 29 -24.51 16.78 -17.59
C GLU A 29 -24.92 16.61 -16.12
N GLN A 30 -25.75 15.61 -15.81
CA GLN A 30 -26.13 15.26 -14.44
C GLN A 30 -24.90 14.91 -13.59
N ARG A 31 -24.01 14.06 -14.13
CA ARG A 31 -22.77 13.69 -13.44
C ARG A 31 -21.84 14.90 -13.26
N ALA A 32 -21.66 15.73 -14.27
CA ALA A 32 -20.88 16.96 -14.18
C ALA A 32 -21.45 17.94 -13.14
N SER A 33 -22.78 18.03 -13.03
CA SER A 33 -23.46 18.83 -12.00
C SER A 33 -23.19 18.28 -10.60
N ALA A 34 -23.36 16.98 -10.39
CA ALA A 34 -23.07 16.32 -9.11
C ALA A 34 -21.60 16.51 -8.68
N LEU A 35 -20.66 16.46 -9.63
CA LEU A 35 -19.25 16.72 -9.35
C LEU A 35 -18.98 18.17 -8.92
N ARG A 36 -19.65 19.15 -9.54
CA ARG A 36 -19.55 20.57 -9.13
C ARG A 36 -20.11 20.78 -7.72
N GLU A 37 -21.24 20.16 -7.40
CA GLU A 37 -21.85 20.23 -6.07
C GLU A 37 -20.95 19.56 -5.00
N ALA A 38 -20.43 18.37 -5.28
CA ALA A 38 -19.49 17.70 -4.39
C ALA A 38 -18.22 18.52 -4.14
N LYS A 39 -17.67 19.20 -5.17
CA LYS A 39 -16.54 20.12 -5.01
C LYS A 39 -16.88 21.32 -4.11
N ARG A 40 -18.08 21.91 -4.25
CA ARG A 40 -18.55 23.00 -3.38
C ARG A 40 -18.68 22.56 -1.93
N LEU A 41 -19.27 21.39 -1.67
CA LEU A 41 -19.41 20.84 -0.33
C LEU A 41 -18.06 20.55 0.33
N ARG A 42 -17.10 19.98 -0.42
CA ARG A 42 -15.74 19.75 0.07
C ARG A 42 -15.04 21.05 0.44
N GLN A 43 -15.15 22.08 -0.41
CA GLN A 43 -14.57 23.39 -0.15
C GLN A 43 -15.17 24.04 1.10
N SER A 44 -16.50 24.01 1.26
CA SER A 44 -17.18 24.52 2.45
C SER A 44 -16.76 23.77 3.73
N ARG A 45 -16.59 22.44 3.66
CA ARG A 45 -16.07 21.65 4.78
C ARG A 45 -14.64 22.02 5.16
N LYS A 46 -13.76 22.25 4.16
CA LYS A 46 -12.39 22.69 4.38
C LYS A 46 -12.35 24.03 5.11
N GLU A 47 -13.14 25.01 4.67
CA GLU A 47 -13.25 26.32 5.30
C GLU A 47 -13.76 26.21 6.74
N SER A 48 -14.76 25.36 7.00
CA SER A 48 -15.25 25.09 8.36
C SER A 48 -14.18 24.50 9.28
N LEU A 49 -13.36 23.56 8.79
CA LEU A 49 -12.27 22.96 9.57
C LEU A 49 -11.14 23.97 9.82
N GLU A 50 -10.81 24.80 8.84
CA GLU A 50 -9.81 25.87 8.99
C GLU A 50 -10.25 26.90 10.04
N GLN A 51 -11.54 27.28 10.07
CA GLN A 51 -12.09 28.15 11.12
C GLN A 51 -12.01 27.50 12.50
N GLU A 52 -12.36 26.23 12.63
CA GLU A 52 -12.29 25.50 13.91
C GLU A 52 -10.83 25.40 14.42
N ILE A 53 -9.88 25.13 13.53
CA ILE A 53 -8.44 25.13 13.84
C ILE A 53 -8.00 26.52 14.36
N GLN A 54 -8.43 27.61 13.71
CA GLN A 54 -8.09 28.97 14.15
C GLN A 54 -8.65 29.29 15.54
N VAL A 55 -9.91 28.92 15.82
CA VAL A 55 -10.54 29.12 17.14
C VAL A 55 -9.78 28.35 18.22
N LEU A 56 -9.47 27.08 17.98
CA LEU A 56 -8.73 26.25 18.94
C LEU A 56 -7.31 26.78 19.17
N GLN A 57 -6.63 27.26 18.13
CA GLN A 57 -5.32 27.90 18.26
C GLN A 57 -5.37 29.22 19.06
N GLN A 58 -6.47 29.96 18.99
CA GLN A 58 -6.67 31.16 19.83
C GLN A 58 -6.95 30.77 21.28
N GLU A 59 -7.80 29.77 21.52
CA GLU A 59 -8.09 29.25 22.86
C GLU A 59 -6.81 28.76 23.57
N ILE A 60 -6.00 27.95 22.87
CA ILE A 60 -4.71 27.44 23.38
C ILE A 60 -3.77 28.61 23.75
N ARG A 61 -3.65 29.62 22.88
CA ARG A 61 -2.82 30.81 23.14
C ARG A 61 -3.31 31.60 24.36
N SER A 62 -4.63 31.79 24.49
CA SER A 62 -5.23 32.46 25.64
C SER A 62 -4.94 31.70 26.95
N ARG A 63 -5.00 30.37 26.94
CA ARG A 63 -4.71 29.56 28.15
C ARG A 63 -3.24 29.60 28.53
N GLN A 64 -2.34 29.59 27.54
CA GLN A 64 -0.90 29.75 27.79
C GLN A 64 -0.57 31.11 28.41
N GLN A 65 -1.26 32.18 27.99
CA GLN A 65 -1.11 33.51 28.62
C GLN A 65 -1.62 33.52 30.06
N GLU A 66 -2.79 32.94 30.33
CA GLU A 66 -3.34 32.86 31.69
C GLU A 66 -2.46 32.03 32.64
N GLN A 67 -1.83 30.97 32.14
CA GLN A 67 -0.82 30.22 32.90
C GLN A 67 0.41 31.06 33.23
N GLN A 68 0.93 31.84 32.26
CA GLN A 68 2.07 32.73 32.49
C GLN A 68 1.77 33.84 33.51
N GLU A 69 0.55 34.37 33.52
CA GLU A 69 0.12 35.38 34.50
C GLU A 69 0.03 34.78 35.91
N LEU A 70 -0.50 33.56 36.06
CA LEU A 70 -0.59 32.90 37.38
C LEU A 70 0.76 32.45 37.93
N ASP A 71 1.69 32.01 37.08
CA ASP A 71 3.04 31.65 37.51
C ASP A 71 3.83 32.86 38.07
N SER A 72 3.38 34.09 37.77
CA SER A 72 3.99 35.32 38.30
C SER A 72 3.45 35.75 39.68
N ASP A 73 2.34 35.17 40.14
CA ASP A 73 1.75 35.43 41.45
C ASP A 73 2.18 34.35 42.47
N ASP A 74 3.04 34.70 43.43
CA ASP A 74 3.56 33.82 44.50
C ASP A 74 2.46 33.17 45.41
N ALA A 75 1.19 33.50 45.17
CA ALA A 75 0.02 32.99 45.89
C ALA A 75 -0.97 32.22 44.98
N ALA A 76 -0.50 31.70 43.83
CA ALA A 76 -1.35 30.95 42.90
C ALA A 76 -2.05 29.77 43.60
N ASP A 77 -3.38 29.77 43.53
CA ASP A 77 -4.22 28.68 44.02
C ASP A 77 -3.99 27.43 43.15
N ASP A 78 -3.38 26.40 43.73
CA ASP A 78 -3.16 25.07 43.13
C ASP A 78 -4.41 24.54 42.40
N SER A 79 -5.61 24.85 42.90
CA SER A 79 -6.87 24.43 42.27
C SER A 79 -7.09 25.12 40.93
N LYS A 80 -6.78 26.42 40.83
CA LYS A 80 -6.91 27.20 39.60
C LYS A 80 -5.89 26.77 38.55
N MET A 81 -4.66 26.50 38.98
CA MET A 81 -3.59 26.01 38.09
C MET A 81 -3.95 24.66 37.47
N ARG A 82 -4.44 23.71 38.27
CA ARG A 82 -4.91 22.39 37.79
C ARG A 82 -6.09 22.51 36.82
N GLN A 83 -7.02 23.43 37.09
CA GLN A 83 -8.14 23.67 36.20
C GLN A 83 -7.67 24.19 34.83
N LEU A 84 -6.75 25.16 34.80
CA LEU A 84 -6.21 25.69 33.54
C LEU A 84 -5.40 24.66 32.76
N GLU A 85 -4.61 23.84 33.45
CA GLU A 85 -3.90 22.74 32.81
C GLU A 85 -4.87 21.72 32.18
N ALA A 86 -5.97 21.39 32.86
CA ALA A 86 -7.01 20.52 32.31
C ALA A 86 -7.69 21.13 31.08
N GLU A 87 -7.98 22.44 31.10
CA GLU A 87 -8.61 23.14 29.98
C GLU A 87 -7.65 23.29 28.78
N TYR A 88 -6.36 23.56 29.02
CA TYR A 88 -5.31 23.56 28.00
C TYR A 88 -5.17 22.18 27.33
N ASN A 89 -5.12 21.12 28.13
CA ASN A 89 -5.03 19.75 27.63
C ASN A 89 -6.28 19.37 26.81
N ALA A 90 -7.48 19.76 27.26
CA ALA A 90 -8.72 19.52 26.53
C ALA A 90 -8.75 20.24 25.18
N ALA A 91 -8.32 21.51 25.12
CA ALA A 91 -8.23 22.26 23.86
C ALA A 91 -7.19 21.64 22.90
N THR A 92 -6.06 21.17 23.42
CA THR A 92 -5.01 20.50 22.65
C THR A 92 -5.50 19.17 22.04
N GLU A 93 -6.23 18.36 22.80
CA GLU A 93 -6.80 17.10 22.29
C GLU A 93 -7.88 17.35 21.23
N LYS A 94 -8.71 18.39 21.40
CA LYS A 94 -9.66 18.82 20.35
C LYS A 94 -8.92 19.19 19.07
N LEU A 95 -7.86 19.98 19.15
CA LEU A 95 -7.07 20.39 17.99
C LEU A 95 -6.46 19.19 17.25
N LYS A 96 -5.94 18.20 17.98
CA LYS A 96 -5.44 16.95 17.38
C LYS A 96 -6.54 16.19 16.63
N GLY A 97 -7.75 16.12 17.21
CA GLY A 97 -8.92 15.51 16.56
C GLY A 97 -9.31 16.21 15.26
N VAL A 98 -9.42 17.54 15.28
CA VAL A 98 -9.76 18.35 14.09
C VAL A 98 -8.68 18.23 13.01
N LEU A 99 -7.40 18.27 13.39
CA LEU A 99 -6.28 18.10 12.45
C LEU A 99 -6.31 16.70 11.80
N SER A 100 -6.61 15.67 12.57
CA SER A 100 -6.79 14.29 12.05
C SER A 100 -7.94 14.21 11.03
N MET A 101 -9.06 14.87 11.31
CA MET A 101 -10.19 14.97 10.37
C MET A 101 -9.81 15.74 9.10
N ALA A 102 -9.09 16.85 9.22
CA ALA A 102 -8.62 17.65 8.09
C ALA A 102 -7.67 16.85 7.18
N ILE A 103 -6.68 16.16 7.75
CA ILE A 103 -5.76 15.29 7.01
C ILE A 103 -6.53 14.18 6.28
N SER A 104 -7.49 13.55 6.96
CA SER A 104 -8.33 12.50 6.36
C SER A 104 -9.18 13.05 5.21
N SER A 105 -9.73 14.26 5.36
CA SER A 105 -10.52 14.92 4.32
C SER A 105 -9.68 15.30 3.10
N ILE A 106 -8.46 15.80 3.30
CA ILE A 106 -7.51 16.11 2.20
C ILE A 106 -7.13 14.82 1.45
N ARG A 107 -6.85 13.74 2.20
CA ARG A 107 -6.53 12.44 1.61
C ARG A 107 -7.67 11.93 0.74
N GLN A 108 -8.91 12.03 1.22
CA GLN A 108 -10.08 11.64 0.44
C GLN A 108 -10.29 12.53 -0.80
N GLN A 109 -10.04 13.84 -0.67
CA GLN A 109 -10.15 14.76 -1.80
C GLN A 109 -9.17 14.40 -2.92
N ASN A 110 -7.93 14.05 -2.60
CA ASN A 110 -6.95 13.66 -3.61
C ASN A 110 -7.39 12.40 -4.36
N VAL A 111 -7.99 11.42 -3.66
CA VAL A 111 -8.57 10.21 -4.27
C VAL A 111 -9.71 10.60 -5.21
N ASP A 112 -10.66 11.43 -4.75
CA ASP A 112 -11.82 11.83 -5.53
C ASP A 112 -11.45 12.68 -6.76
N ASP A 113 -10.48 13.60 -6.64
CA ASP A 113 -10.02 14.44 -7.75
C ASP A 113 -9.22 13.64 -8.79
N ALA A 114 -8.46 12.62 -8.35
CA ALA A 114 -7.79 11.67 -9.25
C ALA A 114 -8.80 10.80 -10.02
N GLU A 115 -9.87 10.34 -9.37
CA GLU A 115 -10.94 9.59 -10.04
C GLU A 115 -11.71 10.46 -11.03
N ASN A 116 -12.01 11.71 -10.67
CA ASN A 116 -12.77 12.62 -11.51
C ASN A 116 -12.00 13.13 -12.72
N SER A 117 -10.69 13.31 -12.62
CA SER A 117 -9.86 13.78 -13.75
C SER A 117 -9.87 12.80 -14.93
N ARG A 118 -10.14 11.51 -14.71
CA ARG A 118 -10.29 10.51 -15.80
C ARG A 118 -11.59 10.63 -16.59
N PHE A 119 -12.58 11.38 -16.10
CA PHE A 119 -13.92 11.44 -16.69
C PHE A 119 -14.16 12.69 -17.55
N ILE A 120 -13.26 13.68 -17.53
CA ILE A 120 -13.54 15.03 -18.04
C ILE A 120 -13.42 15.17 -19.58
N SER A 121 -12.90 14.18 -20.32
CA SER A 121 -12.91 14.23 -21.80
C SER A 121 -14.12 13.50 -22.39
N TRP A 122 -15.06 14.25 -22.96
CA TRP A 122 -16.11 13.69 -23.83
C TRP A 122 -15.49 13.30 -25.18
N ASP A 123 -15.10 12.03 -25.33
CA ASP A 123 -14.75 11.42 -26.62
C ASP A 123 -15.66 10.21 -26.88
N PRO A 124 -16.59 10.29 -27.86
CA PRO A 124 -17.50 9.21 -28.21
C PRO A 124 -16.81 7.90 -28.61
N THR A 125 -15.56 7.96 -29.08
CA THR A 125 -14.80 6.76 -29.49
C THR A 125 -14.27 5.96 -28.30
N HIS A 126 -14.14 6.59 -27.12
CA HIS A 126 -13.63 5.95 -25.91
C HIS A 126 -14.70 5.17 -25.10
N GLN A 127 -16.00 5.32 -25.42
CA GLN A 127 -17.07 4.78 -24.57
C GLN A 127 -17.32 3.27 -24.69
N ARG A 128 -16.89 2.59 -25.77
CA ARG A 128 -17.04 1.12 -25.87
C ARG A 128 -16.11 0.35 -24.92
N SER A 129 -15.05 1.00 -24.42
CA SER A 129 -14.17 0.46 -23.37
C SER A 129 -14.60 0.87 -21.95
N ALA A 130 -15.50 1.85 -21.82
CA ALA A 130 -15.86 2.47 -20.53
C ALA A 130 -16.94 1.72 -19.72
N LEU A 131 -17.53 0.65 -20.25
CA LEU A 131 -18.38 -0.29 -19.51
C LEU A 131 -17.59 -1.40 -18.80
N ARG A 132 -16.26 -1.38 -18.88
CA ARG A 132 -15.40 -2.24 -18.07
C ARG A 132 -14.96 -1.47 -16.82
N PRO A 133 -15.14 -2.02 -15.60
CA PRO A 133 -14.52 -1.46 -14.41
C PRO A 133 -13.04 -1.23 -14.69
N SER A 134 -12.63 0.02 -14.58
CA SER A 134 -11.24 0.43 -14.74
C SER A 134 -10.38 -0.41 -13.79
N LYS A 135 -9.39 -1.13 -14.32
CA LYS A 135 -8.38 -1.94 -13.58
C LYS A 135 -7.48 -1.11 -12.63
N ARG A 136 -7.89 0.12 -12.31
CA ARG A 136 -7.08 1.19 -11.72
C ARG A 136 -7.42 1.54 -10.27
N ALA A 137 -8.21 0.72 -9.60
CA ALA A 137 -8.29 0.67 -8.14
C ALA A 137 -7.80 -0.72 -7.68
N ARG A 138 -6.56 -1.08 -8.05
CA ARG A 138 -5.82 -2.17 -7.42
C ARG A 138 -5.43 -1.69 -6.02
N ASN A 139 -6.43 -1.59 -5.16
CA ASN A 139 -6.27 -1.47 -3.73
C ASN A 139 -6.21 -2.96 -3.28
N TRP A 140 -5.07 -3.45 -2.77
CA TRP A 140 -4.75 -4.83 -2.29
C TRP A 140 -5.81 -5.60 -1.45
N TYR A 141 -7.01 -5.07 -1.30
CA TYR A 141 -8.22 -5.81 -1.01
C TYR A 141 -8.58 -6.66 -2.23
N ARG A 142 -8.41 -7.97 -2.12
CA ARG A 142 -9.14 -8.91 -2.97
C ARG A 142 -10.61 -8.51 -2.91
N THR A 143 -11.28 -8.38 -4.06
CA THR A 143 -12.71 -8.07 -4.10
C THR A 143 -13.46 -9.23 -4.73
N VAL A 144 -14.71 -9.39 -4.35
CA VAL A 144 -15.63 -10.40 -4.88
C VAL A 144 -17.02 -9.79 -4.88
N ASP A 145 -17.87 -10.11 -5.85
CA ASP A 145 -19.26 -9.63 -5.83
C ASP A 145 -20.09 -10.43 -4.82
N PHE A 146 -21.13 -9.84 -4.21
CA PHE A 146 -22.05 -10.56 -3.34
C PHE A 146 -22.65 -11.79 -4.03
N ASP A 147 -23.04 -11.68 -5.29
CA ASP A 147 -23.66 -12.79 -6.01
C ASP A 147 -22.66 -13.94 -6.24
N GLU A 148 -21.37 -13.63 -6.39
CA GLU A 148 -20.29 -14.63 -6.50
C GLU A 148 -19.99 -15.33 -5.17
N VAL A 149 -20.18 -14.65 -4.02
CA VAL A 149 -20.05 -15.26 -2.69
C VAL A 149 -21.27 -16.09 -2.34
N TYR A 150 -22.46 -15.55 -2.62
CA TYR A 150 -23.73 -16.14 -2.21
C TYR A 150 -24.13 -17.32 -3.10
N GLN A 151 -24.04 -17.16 -4.43
CA GLN A 151 -24.42 -18.16 -5.44
C GLN A 151 -25.77 -18.84 -5.15
N ASP A 152 -26.79 -18.04 -4.82
CA ASP A 152 -28.12 -18.51 -4.40
C ASP A 152 -28.10 -19.52 -3.24
N GLY A 153 -27.10 -19.41 -2.36
CA GLY A 153 -26.85 -20.32 -1.25
C GLY A 153 -26.14 -21.62 -1.61
N ASN A 154 -25.75 -21.81 -2.87
CA ASN A 154 -25.16 -23.04 -3.40
C ASN A 154 -23.64 -22.97 -3.58
N ALA A 155 -22.98 -21.92 -3.10
CA ALA A 155 -21.52 -21.80 -3.16
C ALA A 155 -20.82 -23.03 -2.58
N GLU A 156 -19.78 -23.52 -3.28
CA GLU A 156 -18.92 -24.63 -2.85
C GLU A 156 -18.32 -24.35 -1.47
N TYR A 157 -17.69 -23.18 -1.34
CA TYR A 157 -17.22 -22.66 -0.07
C TYR A 157 -18.16 -21.58 0.45
N LYS A 158 -18.95 -21.92 1.45
CA LYS A 158 -19.76 -20.94 2.20
C LYS A 158 -18.89 -20.20 3.19
N HIS A 159 -19.04 -18.88 3.22
CA HIS A 159 -18.30 -17.96 4.10
C HIS A 159 -19.25 -17.19 5.01
N THR A 160 -18.77 -16.81 6.19
CA THR A 160 -19.41 -15.74 6.99
C THR A 160 -18.94 -14.39 6.44
N ILE A 161 -19.89 -13.52 6.07
CA ILE A 161 -19.65 -12.12 5.71
C ILE A 161 -19.73 -11.29 6.99
N LEU A 162 -18.72 -10.46 7.25
CA LEU A 162 -18.64 -9.60 8.44
C LEU A 162 -18.37 -8.15 8.06
N GLU A 163 -18.90 -7.22 8.83
CA GLU A 163 -18.56 -5.81 8.71
C GLU A 163 -17.27 -5.49 9.47
N HIS A 164 -16.29 -4.84 8.83
CA HIS A 164 -15.08 -4.38 9.52
C HIS A 164 -14.45 -3.14 8.87
N PRO A 165 -14.17 -2.07 9.64
CA PRO A 165 -14.59 -1.87 11.02
C PRO A 165 -16.11 -1.68 11.10
N LYS A 166 -16.70 -1.96 12.26
CA LYS A 166 -18.16 -1.82 12.45
C LYS A 166 -18.63 -0.38 12.18
N GLY A 167 -19.78 -0.23 11.54
CA GLY A 167 -20.41 1.05 11.22
C GLY A 167 -19.85 1.75 9.98
N LYS A 168 -19.14 1.05 9.10
CA LYS A 168 -18.57 1.61 7.86
C LYS A 168 -19.19 1.04 6.58
N ASP A 169 -20.12 0.09 6.69
CA ASP A 169 -20.76 -0.58 5.56
C ASP A 169 -19.75 -1.28 4.62
N GLU A 170 -18.60 -1.70 5.16
CA GLU A 170 -17.57 -2.47 4.45
C GLU A 170 -17.63 -3.94 4.87
N TRP A 171 -18.00 -4.80 3.92
CA TRP A 171 -18.31 -6.21 4.16
C TRP A 171 -17.20 -7.11 3.65
N TYR A 172 -16.74 -8.05 4.46
CA TYR A 172 -15.62 -8.93 4.14
C TYR A 172 -15.95 -10.40 4.37
N ILE A 173 -15.42 -11.26 3.50
CA ILE A 173 -15.15 -12.65 3.86
C ILE A 173 -13.66 -12.78 4.19
N LEU A 174 -13.30 -13.74 5.03
CA LEU A 174 -11.90 -14.05 5.32
C LEU A 174 -11.53 -15.42 4.73
N ARG A 175 -10.38 -15.49 4.05
CA ARG A 175 -9.75 -16.75 3.60
C ARG A 175 -8.25 -16.56 3.39
N CYS A 176 -7.50 -17.66 3.46
CA CYS A 176 -6.08 -17.66 3.12
C CYS A 176 -5.83 -18.45 1.84
N ASP A 177 -5.65 -17.75 0.73
CA ASP A 177 -5.39 -18.37 -0.58
C ASP A 177 -4.04 -19.13 -0.58
N GLN A 178 -3.02 -18.65 0.16
CA GLN A 178 -1.70 -19.31 0.26
C GLN A 178 -1.77 -20.72 0.86
N HIS A 179 -2.74 -20.95 1.74
CA HIS A 179 -2.88 -22.22 2.47
C HIS A 179 -4.21 -22.94 2.15
N GLY A 180 -5.03 -22.41 1.25
CA GLY A 180 -6.37 -22.94 0.94
C GLY A 180 -7.32 -23.00 2.14
N VAL A 181 -7.19 -22.08 3.10
CA VAL A 181 -7.97 -22.11 4.35
C VAL A 181 -9.19 -21.19 4.26
N HIS A 182 -10.36 -21.76 4.52
CA HIS A 182 -11.62 -21.02 4.64
C HIS A 182 -12.07 -21.06 6.10
N PHE A 183 -12.37 -19.91 6.70
CA PHE A 183 -12.64 -19.84 8.13
C PHE A 183 -14.09 -20.20 8.47
N GLY A 184 -14.28 -20.82 9.64
CA GLY A 184 -15.59 -21.20 10.18
C GLY A 184 -16.37 -20.02 10.80
N PRO A 185 -17.30 -20.28 11.75
CA PRO A 185 -18.28 -19.30 12.26
C PRO A 185 -17.67 -18.12 13.03
N ARG A 186 -16.38 -18.19 13.38
CA ARG A 186 -15.63 -17.09 13.99
C ARG A 186 -14.47 -16.71 13.07
N PRO A 187 -14.76 -16.11 11.91
CA PRO A 187 -13.76 -15.92 10.85
C PRO A 187 -12.57 -15.09 11.35
N LEU A 188 -12.81 -13.98 12.04
CA LEU A 188 -11.76 -13.11 12.58
C LEU A 188 -10.82 -13.86 13.54
N GLN A 189 -11.37 -14.60 14.50
CA GLN A 189 -10.55 -15.36 15.46
C GLN A 189 -9.77 -16.48 14.78
N GLY A 190 -10.38 -17.15 13.80
CA GLY A 190 -9.72 -18.17 12.98
C GLY A 190 -8.57 -17.59 12.18
N ALA A 191 -8.81 -16.46 11.51
CA ALA A 191 -7.83 -15.73 10.72
C ALA A 191 -6.64 -15.26 11.57
N MET A 192 -6.87 -14.64 12.73
CA MET A 192 -5.79 -14.25 13.65
C MET A 192 -4.94 -15.44 14.09
N LYS A 193 -5.56 -16.56 14.46
CA LYS A 193 -4.83 -17.77 14.88
C LYS A 193 -4.00 -18.35 13.73
N HIS A 194 -4.56 -18.35 12.53
CA HIS A 194 -3.90 -18.81 11.32
C HIS A 194 -2.69 -17.93 10.96
N LEU A 195 -2.87 -16.62 10.98
CA LEU A 195 -1.83 -15.62 10.76
C LEU A 195 -0.71 -15.70 11.81
N ASN A 196 -1.06 -16.00 13.07
CA ASN A 196 -0.05 -16.24 14.09
C ASN A 196 0.66 -17.60 13.98
N GLY A 197 0.31 -18.43 13.00
CA GLY A 197 0.97 -19.69 12.73
C GLY A 197 2.32 -19.52 12.03
N LYS A 198 3.10 -20.61 12.02
CA LYS A 198 4.42 -20.67 11.34
C LYS A 198 4.35 -20.37 9.84
N GLY A 199 3.22 -20.64 9.19
CA GLY A 199 3.02 -20.39 7.75
C GLY A 199 2.99 -18.91 7.38
N HIS A 200 2.75 -18.02 8.34
CA HIS A 200 2.72 -16.58 8.13
C HIS A 200 3.74 -15.82 9.00
N ASP A 201 4.77 -16.48 9.52
CA ASP A 201 5.82 -15.81 10.33
C ASP A 201 5.30 -15.16 11.63
N HIS A 202 4.29 -15.76 12.28
CA HIS A 202 3.71 -15.27 13.55
C HIS A 202 3.18 -13.84 13.49
N GLN A 203 2.38 -13.54 12.47
CA GLN A 203 1.74 -12.23 12.30
C GLN A 203 1.01 -11.74 13.55
N PRO A 204 0.79 -10.41 13.66
CA PRO A 204 0.07 -9.81 14.76
C PRO A 204 -1.29 -10.45 15.00
N LYS A 205 -1.63 -10.64 16.27
CA LYS A 205 -2.95 -11.10 16.70
C LYS A 205 -3.91 -9.91 16.84
N SER A 206 -4.26 -9.24 15.74
CA SER A 206 -5.31 -8.21 15.73
C SER A 206 -6.35 -8.46 14.65
N TYR A 207 -7.58 -7.98 14.86
CA TYR A 207 -8.66 -8.07 13.87
C TYR A 207 -8.34 -7.25 12.62
N ASP A 208 -7.79 -6.04 12.77
CA ASP A 208 -7.38 -5.21 11.63
C ASP A 208 -6.34 -5.92 10.76
N SER A 209 -5.34 -6.56 11.39
CA SER A 209 -4.31 -7.31 10.67
C SER A 209 -4.91 -8.53 9.95
N ALA A 210 -5.92 -9.18 10.55
CA ALA A 210 -6.63 -10.29 9.91
C ALA A 210 -7.42 -9.86 8.67
N VAL A 211 -8.15 -8.74 8.74
CA VAL A 211 -8.91 -8.20 7.59
C VAL A 211 -7.98 -7.64 6.53
N GLN A 212 -6.92 -6.95 6.92
CA GLN A 212 -5.84 -6.54 6.03
C GLN A 212 -5.35 -7.74 5.21
N MET A 213 -4.79 -8.75 5.88
CA MET A 213 -4.04 -9.79 5.18
C MET A 213 -4.91 -10.84 4.49
N LEU A 214 -6.05 -11.18 5.09
CA LEU A 214 -6.89 -12.30 4.65
C LEU A 214 -8.30 -11.88 4.22
N GLY A 215 -8.61 -10.59 4.26
CA GLY A 215 -9.90 -10.05 3.87
C GLY A 215 -10.08 -10.02 2.36
N VAL A 216 -11.29 -10.38 1.95
CA VAL A 216 -11.82 -10.18 0.60
C VAL A 216 -13.07 -9.33 0.74
N LEU A 217 -13.04 -8.11 0.21
CA LEU A 217 -14.15 -7.16 0.25
C LEU A 217 -15.28 -7.65 -0.67
N VAL A 218 -16.48 -7.78 -0.11
CA VAL A 218 -17.70 -8.20 -0.82
C VAL A 218 -18.40 -6.96 -1.36
N ARG A 219 -18.29 -6.75 -2.67
CA ARG A 219 -18.95 -5.66 -3.38
C ARG A 219 -20.45 -5.92 -3.50
N ASN A 220 -21.23 -4.84 -3.62
CA ASN A 220 -22.69 -4.91 -3.72
C ASN A 220 -23.36 -5.65 -2.55
N CYS A 221 -22.70 -5.68 -1.39
CA CYS A 221 -23.22 -6.24 -0.14
C CYS A 221 -23.68 -5.11 0.77
N ASP A 222 -24.76 -5.36 1.50
CA ASP A 222 -25.31 -4.53 2.56
C ASP A 222 -25.60 -5.42 3.78
N ALA A 223 -26.13 -4.84 4.86
CA ALA A 223 -26.45 -5.57 6.07
C ALA A 223 -27.48 -6.68 5.87
N GLU A 224 -28.47 -6.49 4.98
CA GLU A 224 -29.51 -7.47 4.71
C GLU A 224 -28.94 -8.67 3.93
N LYS A 225 -28.12 -8.39 2.91
CA LYS A 225 -27.42 -9.40 2.11
C LYS A 225 -26.43 -10.20 2.94
N ALA A 226 -25.63 -9.53 3.77
CA ALA A 226 -24.71 -10.19 4.69
C ALA A 226 -25.46 -11.11 5.67
N LEU A 227 -26.56 -10.63 6.25
CA LEU A 227 -27.42 -11.45 7.11
C LEU A 227 -27.99 -12.66 6.37
N ARG A 228 -28.51 -12.47 5.15
CA ARG A 228 -29.06 -13.54 4.31
C ARG A 228 -28.02 -14.62 4.00
N ASN A 229 -26.81 -14.22 3.62
CA ASN A 229 -25.70 -15.15 3.40
C ASN A 229 -25.34 -15.90 4.70
N ASN A 230 -25.21 -15.18 5.81
CA ASN A 230 -24.81 -15.76 7.09
C ASN A 230 -25.84 -16.77 7.62
N LEU A 231 -27.14 -16.55 7.37
CA LEU A 231 -28.19 -17.54 7.66
C LEU A 231 -28.00 -18.84 6.87
N VAL A 232 -27.56 -18.77 5.61
CA VAL A 232 -27.23 -19.95 4.81
C VAL A 232 -25.97 -20.65 5.35
N PHE A 233 -24.94 -19.88 5.70
CA PHE A 233 -23.74 -20.41 6.34
C PHE A 233 -24.06 -21.15 7.63
N ASP A 234 -24.87 -20.56 8.52
CA ASP A 234 -25.23 -21.15 9.81
C ASP A 234 -26.04 -22.43 9.64
N ARG A 235 -26.99 -22.48 8.69
CA ARG A 235 -27.73 -23.71 8.34
C ARG A 235 -26.79 -24.79 7.82
N ALA A 236 -25.86 -24.45 6.94
CA ALA A 236 -24.88 -25.40 6.41
C ALA A 236 -23.95 -25.91 7.53
N TRP A 237 -23.47 -25.02 8.40
CA TRP A 237 -22.61 -25.37 9.53
C TRP A 237 -23.32 -26.31 10.50
N ALA A 238 -24.61 -26.05 10.81
CA ALA A 238 -25.45 -26.93 11.61
C ALA A 238 -25.67 -28.30 10.94
N ALA A 239 -25.80 -28.34 9.61
CA ALA A 239 -25.92 -29.56 8.81
C ALA A 239 -24.59 -30.32 8.62
N GLY A 240 -23.49 -29.85 9.19
CA GLY A 240 -22.19 -30.54 9.18
C GLY A 240 -21.17 -30.02 8.17
N TYR A 241 -21.46 -28.95 7.42
CA TYR A 241 -20.47 -28.32 6.54
C TYR A 241 -19.26 -27.85 7.34
N ARG A 242 -18.05 -28.23 6.89
CA ARG A 242 -16.78 -27.81 7.49
C ARG A 242 -15.81 -27.42 6.37
N PRO A 243 -15.50 -26.12 6.21
CA PRO A 243 -14.53 -25.69 5.21
C PRO A 243 -13.13 -26.26 5.46
N LEU A 244 -12.35 -26.42 4.39
CA LEU A 244 -10.95 -26.85 4.46
C LEU A 244 -10.17 -25.95 5.44
N GLY A 245 -9.51 -26.58 6.42
CA GLY A 245 -8.74 -25.92 7.48
C GLY A 245 -9.48 -25.67 8.81
N ALA A 246 -10.79 -25.93 8.91
CA ALA A 246 -11.53 -25.76 10.17
C ALA A 246 -11.18 -26.80 11.25
N ARG A 247 -10.51 -27.91 10.89
CA ARG A 247 -9.90 -28.82 11.86
C ARG A 247 -8.55 -28.25 12.28
N GLY A 248 -8.52 -27.71 13.50
CA GLY A 248 -7.32 -27.12 14.09
C GLY A 248 -6.12 -28.06 13.97
N SER A 249 -5.02 -27.52 13.45
CA SER A 249 -3.65 -27.98 13.62
C SER A 249 -3.50 -29.50 13.84
N GLY A 250 -3.56 -30.26 12.75
CA GLY A 250 -3.27 -31.68 12.80
C GLY A 250 -3.68 -32.39 11.52
N THR A 251 -2.69 -32.87 10.80
CA THR A 251 -2.78 -33.85 9.70
C THR A 251 -3.23 -33.32 8.34
N SER A 252 -2.28 -33.41 7.41
CA SER A 252 -2.42 -33.32 5.96
C SER A 252 -3.60 -34.16 5.45
N ALA A 253 -4.42 -33.56 4.59
CA ALA A 253 -5.17 -34.29 3.57
C ALA A 253 -4.90 -33.55 2.24
N THR A 254 -3.81 -33.91 1.57
CA THR A 254 -3.85 -34.78 0.38
C THR A 254 -4.49 -34.06 -0.80
N PHE A 255 -3.67 -33.32 -1.55
CA PHE A 255 -3.86 -33.18 -2.99
C PHE A 255 -2.77 -34.03 -3.65
N GLU A 256 -3.23 -35.01 -4.41
CA GLU A 256 -2.52 -36.02 -5.18
C GLU A 256 -1.10 -35.64 -5.66
N LYS A 257 -0.11 -36.37 -5.15
CA LYS A 257 0.98 -36.88 -5.99
C LYS A 257 1.55 -38.17 -5.39
N THR A 258 0.99 -39.29 -5.83
CA THR A 258 1.68 -40.51 -6.26
C THR A 258 3.18 -40.57 -5.93
N GLN A 259 3.56 -41.26 -4.84
CA GLN A 259 4.46 -42.43 -4.85
C GLN A 259 5.19 -42.68 -3.52
N VAL A 260 4.93 -43.89 -2.99
CA VAL A 260 5.83 -44.82 -2.30
C VAL A 260 6.31 -44.46 -0.88
N ALA A 261 5.74 -45.22 0.05
CA ALA A 261 6.09 -45.34 1.45
C ALA A 261 7.44 -46.05 1.67
N THR A 262 8.19 -45.61 2.68
CA THR A 262 8.78 -46.49 3.70
C THR A 262 9.09 -45.68 4.95
N SER A 263 8.64 -46.20 6.09
CA SER A 263 8.67 -45.63 7.43
C SER A 263 9.58 -46.46 8.34
N HIS A 264 10.54 -45.83 9.01
CA HIS A 264 11.18 -46.28 10.27
C HIS A 264 11.72 -45.00 10.94
N ASP A 265 11.00 -44.45 11.92
CA ASP A 265 11.01 -44.73 13.36
C ASP A 265 12.24 -44.17 14.12
N ARG A 266 11.89 -43.65 15.29
CA ARG A 266 12.56 -42.79 16.26
C ARG A 266 14.00 -43.19 16.63
N GLN A 267 14.83 -42.18 16.92
CA GLN A 267 15.25 -41.91 18.31
C GLN A 267 16.04 -40.60 18.44
N SER A 268 15.86 -40.01 19.62
CA SER A 268 16.28 -38.69 20.07
C SER A 268 17.55 -38.81 20.91
N THR A 269 18.62 -38.10 20.55
CA THR A 269 19.71 -37.74 21.47
C THR A 269 20.39 -36.44 21.02
N THR A 270 20.21 -35.36 21.79
CA THR A 270 21.07 -34.16 21.88
C THR A 270 22.36 -34.49 22.66
N PRO A 271 23.36 -33.58 22.83
CA PRO A 271 23.77 -32.38 22.07
C PRO A 271 25.31 -32.35 21.82
N THR A 272 25.81 -31.74 20.74
CA THR A 272 27.17 -31.16 20.76
C THR A 272 27.31 -30.02 19.76
N ALA A 273 27.84 -28.91 20.27
CA ALA A 273 28.11 -27.67 19.56
C ALA A 273 29.06 -27.87 18.37
N THR A 274 28.58 -27.58 17.17
CA THR A 274 29.43 -27.14 16.06
C THR A 274 28.53 -26.33 15.14
N VAL A 275 28.80 -25.02 15.04
CA VAL A 275 28.06 -24.08 14.20
C VAL A 275 28.01 -24.63 12.77
N PRO A 276 26.84 -25.04 12.23
CA PRO A 276 26.79 -25.45 10.85
C PRO A 276 26.76 -24.19 10.01
N ARG A 277 27.84 -23.96 9.26
CA ARG A 277 27.88 -23.05 8.12
C ARG A 277 26.82 -23.55 7.12
N GLN A 278 25.57 -23.11 7.28
CA GLN A 278 24.45 -23.68 6.52
C GLN A 278 24.16 -22.87 5.26
N GLU A 279 24.51 -23.53 4.17
CA GLU A 279 24.40 -23.15 2.77
C GLU A 279 22.94 -22.91 2.35
N ARG A 280 22.76 -22.06 1.33
CA ARG A 280 21.47 -21.79 0.68
C ARG A 280 20.71 -23.11 0.46
N PRO A 281 19.38 -23.17 0.69
CA PRO A 281 18.61 -24.35 0.36
C PRO A 281 18.90 -24.78 -1.08
N ARG A 282 19.21 -26.07 -1.30
CA ARG A 282 19.47 -26.60 -2.65
C ARG A 282 18.30 -26.23 -3.57
N GLY A 283 18.57 -25.53 -4.67
CA GLY A 283 17.55 -25.06 -5.62
C GLY A 283 16.92 -23.69 -5.28
N PHE A 284 17.47 -22.92 -4.34
CA PHE A 284 17.01 -21.54 -4.12
C PHE A 284 17.43 -20.63 -5.29
N GLU A 285 16.45 -20.17 -6.07
CA GLU A 285 16.64 -19.28 -7.22
C GLU A 285 16.41 -17.79 -6.90
N GLY A 286 16.11 -17.45 -5.64
CA GLY A 286 15.83 -16.08 -5.23
C GLY A 286 17.07 -15.20 -5.05
N ILE A 287 16.85 -13.96 -4.63
CA ILE A 287 17.91 -12.98 -4.34
C ILE A 287 17.94 -12.68 -2.84
N ILE A 288 19.07 -12.94 -2.20
CA ILE A 288 19.29 -12.75 -0.75
C ILE A 288 19.85 -11.36 -0.42
N GLU A 289 20.52 -10.74 -1.38
CA GLU A 289 21.19 -9.45 -1.25
C GLU A 289 20.85 -8.58 -2.47
N PRO A 290 19.61 -8.08 -2.56
CA PRO A 290 19.24 -7.16 -3.60
C PRO A 290 19.91 -5.79 -3.38
N THR A 291 20.17 -5.10 -4.47
CA THR A 291 20.73 -3.76 -4.50
C THR A 291 19.60 -2.74 -4.48
N VAL A 292 19.65 -1.79 -3.54
CA VAL A 292 18.71 -0.67 -3.49
C VAL A 292 18.81 0.15 -4.78
N GLY A 293 17.65 0.55 -5.34
CA GLY A 293 17.57 1.34 -6.56
C GLY A 293 17.54 0.54 -7.86
N GLU A 294 17.90 -0.74 -7.80
CA GLU A 294 17.80 -1.64 -8.95
C GLU A 294 16.36 -2.12 -9.18
N VAL A 295 16.05 -2.43 -10.45
CA VAL A 295 14.78 -2.99 -10.85
C VAL A 295 14.89 -4.52 -10.91
N TYR A 296 13.95 -5.20 -10.29
CA TYR A 296 13.85 -6.65 -10.26
C TYR A 296 12.55 -7.13 -10.89
N ARG A 297 12.59 -8.40 -11.27
CA ARG A 297 11.42 -9.18 -11.65
C ARG A 297 10.87 -9.80 -10.38
N VAL A 298 9.59 -9.55 -10.10
CA VAL A 298 8.93 -10.03 -8.89
C VAL A 298 7.71 -10.86 -9.24
N TRP A 299 7.66 -12.08 -8.72
CA TRP A 299 6.46 -12.90 -8.85
C TRP A 299 5.34 -12.33 -7.97
N TYR A 300 4.20 -12.01 -8.58
CA TYR A 300 3.02 -11.53 -7.87
C TYR A 300 1.97 -12.64 -7.83
N GLU A 301 1.97 -13.39 -6.73
CA GLU A 301 1.10 -14.55 -6.52
C GLU A 301 -0.38 -14.28 -6.80
N PRO A 302 -1.00 -13.15 -6.37
CA PRO A 302 -2.43 -12.92 -6.57
C PRO A 302 -2.88 -12.89 -8.03
N GLU A 303 -2.00 -12.55 -8.97
CA GLU A 303 -2.30 -12.52 -10.40
C GLU A 303 -1.53 -13.59 -11.19
N HIS A 304 -0.66 -14.36 -10.54
CA HIS A 304 0.26 -15.32 -11.17
C HIS A 304 1.04 -14.73 -12.37
N VAL A 305 1.54 -13.50 -12.21
CA VAL A 305 2.35 -12.81 -13.23
C VAL A 305 3.59 -12.15 -12.61
N TYR A 306 4.60 -11.94 -13.45
CA TYR A 306 5.75 -11.14 -13.06
C TYR A 306 5.49 -9.65 -13.24
N TYR A 307 5.92 -8.86 -12.27
CA TYR A 307 5.98 -7.40 -12.34
C TYR A 307 7.43 -6.93 -12.29
N ALA A 308 7.71 -5.82 -12.97
CA ALA A 308 8.91 -5.04 -12.72
C ALA A 308 8.71 -4.28 -11.40
N ALA A 309 9.71 -4.30 -10.53
CA ALA A 309 9.63 -3.63 -9.24
C ALA A 309 10.97 -3.01 -8.84
N LEU A 310 10.91 -1.80 -8.28
CA LEU A 310 12.04 -1.10 -7.72
C LEU A 310 12.34 -1.59 -6.30
N MET A 311 13.60 -1.91 -6.02
CA MET A 311 14.08 -2.19 -4.67
C MET A 311 14.21 -0.90 -3.87
N LEU A 312 13.43 -0.75 -2.80
CA LEU A 312 13.43 0.44 -1.98
C LEU A 312 14.47 0.33 -0.85
N PRO A 313 15.05 1.46 -0.39
CA PRO A 313 15.79 1.48 0.85
C PRO A 313 14.84 1.35 2.06
N THR A 314 15.40 0.97 3.21
CA THR A 314 14.66 0.92 4.48
C THR A 314 14.55 2.28 5.17
N GLY A 315 15.35 3.26 4.75
CA GLY A 315 15.32 4.65 5.19
C GLY A 315 14.57 5.55 4.21
N GLY A 316 15.07 6.78 4.03
CA GLY A 316 14.57 7.71 3.01
C GLY A 316 14.85 7.22 1.58
N PHE A 317 13.97 7.58 0.66
CA PHE A 317 13.96 7.15 -0.74
C PHE A 317 14.80 8.04 -1.66
N GLU A 318 15.45 9.07 -1.13
CA GLU A 318 16.32 9.98 -1.87
C GLU A 318 17.41 9.26 -2.69
N PRO A 319 18.06 8.18 -2.16
CA PRO A 319 19.06 7.43 -2.91
C PRO A 319 18.53 6.81 -4.21
N VAL A 320 17.22 6.56 -4.29
CA VAL A 320 16.57 6.02 -5.49
C VAL A 320 15.83 7.10 -6.29
N GLY A 321 16.06 8.38 -5.98
CA GLY A 321 15.47 9.51 -6.71
C GLY A 321 13.98 9.69 -6.53
N MET A 322 13.48 9.24 -5.38
CA MET A 322 12.11 9.38 -4.95
C MET A 322 12.04 10.19 -3.66
N ALA A 323 10.98 10.98 -3.49
CA ALA A 323 10.70 11.64 -2.23
C ALA A 323 10.07 10.64 -1.24
N GLY A 324 10.38 10.82 0.05
CA GLY A 324 9.68 10.16 1.14
C GLY A 324 10.37 8.91 1.70
N ALA A 325 9.62 8.11 2.48
CA ALA A 325 10.14 6.94 3.19
C ALA A 325 9.09 5.82 3.38
N ILE A 326 9.51 4.67 3.92
CA ILE A 326 8.63 3.53 4.26
C ILE A 326 7.38 3.97 5.05
N ALA A 327 7.53 4.97 5.94
CA ALA A 327 6.45 5.51 6.77
C ALA A 327 5.25 6.02 5.95
N GLU A 328 5.46 6.53 4.74
CA GLU A 328 4.43 7.15 3.90
C GLU A 328 3.81 6.17 2.90
N THR A 329 4.38 4.97 2.72
CA THR A 329 3.93 3.97 1.74
C THR A 329 2.87 3.00 2.27
N GLY A 330 2.55 3.08 3.56
CA GLY A 330 1.72 2.09 4.26
C GLY A 330 2.48 0.81 4.65
N LEU A 331 3.71 0.60 4.16
CA LEU A 331 4.56 -0.52 4.57
C LEU A 331 4.88 -0.49 6.07
N ALA A 332 4.96 0.70 6.68
CA ALA A 332 5.17 0.84 8.12
C ALA A 332 4.05 0.24 9.00
N SER A 333 2.87 -0.05 8.42
CA SER A 333 1.80 -0.75 9.14
C SER A 333 2.19 -2.17 9.55
N TYR A 334 3.16 -2.77 8.86
CA TYR A 334 3.73 -4.07 9.18
C TYR A 334 5.21 -4.12 8.83
N ILE A 335 6.07 -4.32 9.83
CA ILE A 335 7.50 -4.54 9.61
C ILE A 335 7.78 -6.06 9.68
N PRO A 336 8.35 -6.66 8.62
CA PRO A 336 8.68 -8.08 8.63
C PRO A 336 9.62 -8.46 9.78
N THR A 337 9.44 -9.66 10.32
CA THR A 337 10.23 -10.19 11.45
C THR A 337 11.72 -10.33 11.14
N CYS A 338 12.12 -10.25 9.86
CA CYS A 338 13.54 -10.21 9.49
C CYS A 338 14.21 -8.88 9.83
N TYR A 339 13.47 -7.85 10.24
CA TYR A 339 14.01 -6.55 10.65
C TYR A 339 13.96 -6.36 12.16
N ARG A 340 14.98 -5.68 12.68
CA ARG A 340 14.90 -4.97 13.97
C ARG A 340 14.27 -3.60 13.72
N PHE A 341 13.26 -3.28 14.52
CA PHE A 341 12.52 -2.03 14.41
C PHE A 341 12.59 -1.26 15.73
N ASP A 342 13.12 -0.05 15.67
CA ASP A 342 13.09 0.89 16.78
C ASP A 342 11.70 1.52 16.86
N LYS A 343 10.96 1.16 17.90
CA LYS A 343 9.60 1.68 18.13
C LYS A 343 9.57 3.15 18.53
N GLN A 344 10.65 3.65 19.16
CA GLN A 344 10.74 5.02 19.63
C GLN A 344 10.96 5.96 18.44
N HIS A 345 11.90 5.62 17.56
CA HIS A 345 12.24 6.41 16.39
C HIS A 345 11.42 6.03 15.14
N LYS A 346 10.69 4.92 15.19
CA LYS A 346 9.92 4.34 14.08
C LYS A 346 10.78 3.99 12.86
N GLU A 347 11.98 3.47 13.13
CA GLU A 347 12.99 3.20 12.10
C GLU A 347 13.41 1.74 12.07
N ILE A 348 13.75 1.25 10.89
CA ILE A 348 14.39 -0.05 10.72
C ILE A 348 15.89 0.11 10.95
N VAL A 349 16.40 -0.50 12.02
CA VAL A 349 17.80 -0.36 12.44
C VAL A 349 18.72 -1.44 11.89
N GLY A 350 18.16 -2.48 11.25
CA GLY A 350 18.93 -3.54 10.61
C GLY A 350 18.22 -4.88 10.61
N TRP A 351 18.96 -5.94 10.35
CA TRP A 351 18.45 -7.31 10.35
C TRP A 351 18.22 -7.84 11.77
N ALA A 352 17.17 -8.62 11.96
CA ALA A 352 16.96 -9.43 13.16
C ALA A 352 17.91 -10.63 13.20
N ASP A 353 18.08 -11.20 14.39
CA ASP A 353 18.90 -12.39 14.61
C ASP A 353 18.47 -13.52 13.66
N ASP A 354 19.45 -14.30 13.18
CA ASP A 354 19.34 -15.28 12.09
C ASP A 354 19.16 -14.73 10.67
N TYR A 355 18.69 -13.48 10.53
CA TYR A 355 18.47 -12.84 9.22
C TYR A 355 19.62 -11.93 8.83
N GLU A 356 20.73 -11.90 9.54
CA GLU A 356 21.93 -11.14 9.16
C GLU A 356 22.61 -11.71 7.91
N VAL A 357 23.60 -10.99 7.35
CA VAL A 357 24.31 -11.45 6.15
C VAL A 357 25.01 -12.77 6.47
N GLY A 358 24.74 -13.81 5.67
CA GLY A 358 25.21 -15.17 5.94
C GLY A 358 24.46 -15.91 7.06
N GLY A 359 23.45 -15.30 7.68
CA GLY A 359 22.63 -15.92 8.72
C GLY A 359 21.76 -17.07 8.18
N PRO A 360 21.38 -18.04 9.03
CA PRO A 360 20.66 -19.24 8.62
C PRO A 360 19.27 -18.96 8.02
N ARG A 361 18.70 -17.78 8.26
CA ARG A 361 17.40 -17.33 7.73
C ARG A 361 17.54 -16.19 6.72
N ALA A 362 18.74 -15.86 6.24
CA ALA A 362 18.93 -14.81 5.23
C ALA A 362 18.09 -15.05 3.96
N HIS A 363 17.94 -16.30 3.52
CA HIS A 363 17.09 -16.68 2.38
C HIS A 363 15.58 -16.48 2.59
N ARG A 364 15.14 -16.14 3.81
CA ARG A 364 13.73 -15.88 4.18
C ARG A 364 13.43 -14.42 4.39
N ARG A 365 14.40 -13.53 4.16
CA ARG A 365 14.19 -12.08 4.24
C ARG A 365 13.05 -11.65 3.34
N LYS A 366 12.38 -10.58 3.75
CA LYS A 366 11.46 -9.82 2.91
C LYS A 366 12.05 -8.43 2.69
N PHE A 367 11.86 -7.89 1.51
CA PHE A 367 12.42 -6.61 1.09
C PHE A 367 11.31 -5.63 0.68
N PRO A 368 11.46 -4.33 0.96
CA PRO A 368 10.48 -3.35 0.55
C PRO A 368 10.66 -3.05 -0.93
N ILE A 369 9.57 -3.11 -1.68
CA ILE A 369 9.59 -2.83 -3.12
C ILE A 369 8.47 -1.87 -3.51
N MET A 370 8.63 -1.23 -4.66
CA MET A 370 7.57 -0.56 -5.39
C MET A 370 7.35 -1.26 -6.74
N TYR A 371 6.15 -1.80 -6.97
CA TYR A 371 5.74 -2.32 -8.26
C TYR A 371 5.53 -1.18 -9.27
N PHE A 372 6.11 -1.34 -10.45
CA PHE A 372 5.76 -0.54 -11.61
C PHE A 372 4.41 -1.01 -12.16
N ASP A 373 3.59 -0.07 -12.61
CA ASP A 373 2.39 -0.35 -13.39
C ASP A 373 2.56 0.32 -14.74
N ASP A 374 1.97 -0.27 -15.78
CA ASP A 374 2.14 0.29 -17.13
C ASP A 374 1.58 1.70 -17.21
N GLU A 375 0.60 2.03 -16.38
CA GLU A 375 -0.11 3.30 -16.35
C GLU A 375 0.58 4.38 -15.52
N MET A 376 1.70 4.05 -14.89
CA MET A 376 2.49 5.00 -14.10
C MET A 376 3.20 5.97 -15.04
N ASP A 377 3.06 7.26 -14.75
CA ASP A 377 3.84 8.30 -15.40
C ASP A 377 5.11 8.56 -14.58
N ILE A 378 6.26 8.37 -15.19
CA ILE A 378 7.56 8.57 -14.55
C ILE A 378 8.19 9.82 -15.17
N PRO A 379 8.31 10.92 -14.40
CA PRO A 379 8.86 12.15 -14.94
C PRO A 379 10.37 11.99 -15.20
N LEU A 380 10.83 12.48 -16.35
CA LEU A 380 12.25 12.40 -16.73
C LEU A 380 13.15 13.25 -15.81
N GLN A 381 12.62 14.34 -15.25
CA GLN A 381 13.30 15.30 -14.38
C GLN A 381 12.46 15.61 -13.12
N GLY A 382 13.02 16.36 -12.17
CA GLY A 382 12.37 16.68 -10.88
C GLY A 382 12.33 15.48 -9.94
N ASP A 383 11.67 15.57 -8.79
CA ASP A 383 11.53 14.45 -7.84
C ASP A 383 10.37 13.52 -8.20
N LEU A 384 10.57 12.22 -8.05
CA LEU A 384 9.48 11.25 -8.17
C LEU A 384 8.79 11.17 -6.81
N GLY A 385 7.63 11.80 -6.69
CA GLY A 385 6.79 11.65 -5.50
C GLY A 385 6.35 10.20 -5.29
N ILE A 386 5.85 9.88 -4.10
CA ILE A 386 5.29 8.56 -3.76
C ILE A 386 4.08 8.29 -4.68
N PRO A 387 4.15 7.31 -5.61
CA PRO A 387 3.03 7.07 -6.49
C PRO A 387 1.82 6.56 -5.72
N GLU A 388 0.64 7.08 -6.07
CA GLU A 388 -0.62 6.71 -5.44
C GLU A 388 -1.01 5.25 -5.73
N GLY A 389 -1.76 4.66 -4.80
CA GLY A 389 -2.30 3.30 -4.91
C GLY A 389 -1.41 2.23 -4.27
N ASN A 390 -1.82 0.97 -4.39
CA ASN A 390 -1.18 -0.12 -3.64
C ASN A 390 -0.06 -0.75 -4.46
N ARG A 391 1.00 0.03 -4.61
CA ARG A 391 2.20 -0.33 -5.38
C ARG A 391 3.31 -0.84 -4.48
N TYR A 392 3.17 -0.72 -3.17
CA TYR A 392 4.20 -1.06 -2.21
C TYR A 392 3.93 -2.40 -1.56
N SER A 393 4.97 -3.23 -1.42
CA SER A 393 4.85 -4.52 -0.74
C SER A 393 6.17 -4.96 -0.11
N TRP A 394 6.06 -5.86 0.87
CA TRP A 394 7.17 -6.65 1.38
C TRP A 394 7.25 -7.97 0.61
N VAL A 395 8.33 -8.18 -0.15
CA VAL A 395 8.48 -9.35 -1.01
C VAL A 395 9.58 -10.26 -0.52
N SER A 396 9.31 -11.57 -0.52
CA SER A 396 10.28 -12.57 -0.07
C SER A 396 11.45 -12.67 -1.04
N ALA A 397 12.65 -12.90 -0.50
CA ALA A 397 13.86 -13.20 -1.24
C ALA A 397 13.64 -14.24 -2.36
N LYS A 398 12.79 -15.24 -2.11
CA LYS A 398 12.47 -16.33 -3.05
C LYS A 398 11.69 -15.87 -4.28
N ASP A 399 11.00 -14.73 -4.22
CA ASP A 399 10.11 -14.22 -5.26
C ASP A 399 10.80 -13.14 -6.13
N LEU A 400 12.03 -12.76 -5.76
CA LEU A 400 12.89 -11.87 -6.52
C LEU A 400 13.69 -12.62 -7.58
N ARG A 401 13.81 -12.04 -8.76
CA ARG A 401 14.67 -12.51 -9.85
C ARG A 401 15.40 -11.32 -10.51
N PRO A 402 16.62 -11.53 -11.05
CA PRO A 402 17.29 -10.51 -11.84
C PRO A 402 16.42 -10.07 -13.00
N PHE A 403 16.57 -8.81 -13.39
CA PHE A 403 15.81 -8.22 -14.49
C PHE A 403 16.68 -7.31 -15.33
N GLU A 404 16.99 -7.77 -16.53
CA GLU A 404 17.73 -7.00 -17.52
C GLU A 404 16.74 -6.27 -18.44
N LEU A 405 16.72 -4.94 -18.37
CA LEU A 405 15.87 -4.11 -19.22
C LEU A 405 16.31 -4.27 -20.70
N GLY A 406 15.52 -5.02 -21.47
CA GLY A 406 15.80 -5.37 -22.87
C GLY A 406 16.12 -6.85 -23.10
N GLY A 407 16.26 -7.64 -22.03
CA GLY A 407 16.43 -9.08 -22.12
C GLY A 407 15.17 -9.79 -22.62
N GLN A 408 15.34 -10.99 -23.18
CA GLN A 408 14.24 -11.83 -23.69
C GLN A 408 13.19 -12.15 -22.59
N GLU A 409 13.62 -12.11 -21.32
CA GLU A 409 12.78 -12.30 -20.13
C GLU A 409 11.81 -11.15 -19.83
N CYS A 410 11.89 -10.03 -20.57
CA CYS A 410 10.94 -8.93 -20.47
C CYS A 410 9.55 -9.29 -21.04
N GLN A 411 9.46 -10.34 -21.85
CA GLN A 411 8.21 -10.79 -22.44
C GLN A 411 7.29 -11.28 -21.32
N ASN A 412 6.17 -10.56 -21.11
CA ASN A 412 5.14 -10.80 -20.09
C ASN A 412 5.41 -10.22 -18.68
N VAL A 413 6.37 -9.32 -18.53
CA VAL A 413 6.55 -8.56 -17.27
C VAL A 413 5.70 -7.30 -17.29
N ARG A 414 4.81 -7.14 -16.30
CA ARG A 414 3.98 -5.93 -16.15
C ARG A 414 4.78 -4.76 -15.58
N GLY A 415 4.42 -3.54 -15.97
CA GLY A 415 5.12 -2.34 -15.53
C GLY A 415 6.43 -2.08 -16.26
N LEU A 416 6.76 -2.87 -17.30
CA LEU A 416 8.00 -2.74 -18.06
C LEU A 416 8.18 -1.33 -18.63
N ARG A 417 7.11 -0.71 -19.14
CA ARG A 417 7.16 0.65 -19.69
C ARG A 417 7.60 1.68 -18.65
N ALA A 418 7.01 1.63 -17.47
CA ALA A 418 7.36 2.54 -16.38
C ALA A 418 8.76 2.24 -15.81
N ALA A 419 9.16 0.97 -15.73
CA ALA A 419 10.52 0.59 -15.36
C ALA A 419 11.57 1.13 -16.34
N GLN A 420 11.31 1.07 -17.65
CA GLN A 420 12.18 1.66 -18.68
C GLN A 420 12.29 3.17 -18.53
N ALA A 421 11.17 3.86 -18.29
CA ALA A 421 11.16 5.30 -18.06
C ALA A 421 11.95 5.68 -16.78
N PHE A 422 11.81 4.89 -15.72
CA PHE A 422 12.60 5.05 -14.48
C PHE A 422 14.09 4.86 -14.72
N TYR A 423 14.49 3.87 -15.51
CA TYR A 423 15.89 3.67 -15.87
C TYR A 423 16.48 4.84 -16.66
N GLN A 424 15.72 5.38 -17.62
CA GLN A 424 16.12 6.58 -18.36
C GLN A 424 16.30 7.79 -17.44
N ARG A 425 15.39 7.97 -16.48
CA ARG A 425 15.48 9.00 -15.44
C ARG A 425 16.73 8.85 -14.58
N GLN A 426 17.06 7.65 -14.11
CA GLN A 426 18.28 7.46 -13.32
C GLN A 426 19.54 7.80 -14.10
N ARG A 427 19.61 7.37 -15.37
CA ARG A 427 20.72 7.74 -16.25
C ARG A 427 20.85 9.25 -16.43
N ALA A 428 19.74 9.96 -16.61
CA ALA A 428 19.74 11.41 -16.73
C ALA A 428 20.26 12.10 -15.45
N ARG A 429 19.87 11.61 -14.27
CA ARG A 429 20.37 12.14 -12.97
C ARG A 429 21.87 11.91 -12.79
N THR A 430 22.38 10.75 -13.18
CA THR A 430 23.83 10.47 -13.10
C THR A 430 24.65 11.39 -14.01
N VAL A 431 24.15 11.71 -15.21
CA VAL A 431 24.83 12.65 -16.12
C VAL A 431 24.83 14.07 -15.53
N GLN A 432 23.70 14.52 -14.98
CA GLN A 432 23.61 15.83 -14.34
C GLN A 432 24.56 15.98 -13.14
N GLN A 433 24.62 14.96 -12.28
CA GLN A 433 25.56 14.96 -11.15
C GLN A 433 27.01 15.06 -11.60
N HIS A 434 27.38 14.34 -12.66
CA HIS A 434 28.72 14.43 -13.23
C HIS A 434 29.02 15.82 -13.82
N ASP A 435 28.05 16.45 -14.49
CA ASP A 435 28.21 17.81 -15.04
C ASP A 435 28.30 18.87 -13.92
N ASP A 436 27.51 18.74 -12.85
CA ASP A 436 27.55 19.62 -11.67
C ASP A 436 28.88 19.49 -10.89
N ASP A 437 29.39 18.26 -10.74
CA ASP A 437 30.70 17.98 -10.12
C ASP A 437 31.85 18.56 -10.97
N MET A 438 31.73 18.55 -12.30
CA MET A 438 32.72 19.17 -13.20
C MET A 438 32.63 20.71 -13.19
N ALA A 439 31.41 21.27 -13.15
CA ALA A 439 31.19 22.72 -13.11
C ALA A 439 31.64 23.34 -11.77
N SER A 440 31.51 22.61 -10.66
CA SER A 440 31.96 23.05 -9.34
C SER A 440 33.48 22.97 -9.15
N ASN A 441 34.19 22.26 -10.04
CA ASN A 441 35.66 22.17 -10.02
C ASN A 441 36.36 23.19 -10.93
N GLU A 442 35.62 23.93 -11.76
CA GLU A 442 36.13 25.06 -12.55
C GLU A 442 35.83 26.42 -11.89
N GLY A 443 36.44 26.64 -10.71
CA GLY A 443 36.49 27.96 -10.09
C GLY A 443 37.38 28.94 -10.90
N PRO A 444 37.09 30.25 -10.89
CA PRO A 444 37.63 31.20 -11.86
C PRO A 444 39.16 31.31 -11.76
N ARG A 445 39.85 31.00 -12.87
CA ARG A 445 41.29 31.30 -13.06
C ARG A 445 41.48 32.81 -12.94
N ASN A 446 41.94 33.24 -11.77
CA ASN A 446 42.18 34.63 -11.45
C ASN A 446 43.36 35.16 -12.29
N SER A 447 43.05 35.99 -13.28
CA SER A 447 44.02 36.77 -14.04
C SER A 447 44.29 38.11 -13.34
N GLY A 448 45.47 38.26 -12.74
CA GLY A 448 45.99 39.53 -12.23
C GLY A 448 47.48 39.44 -11.90
N PRO A 449 48.33 40.42 -12.30
CA PRO A 449 49.70 40.15 -12.71
C PRO A 449 50.77 40.31 -11.61
N LEU A 450 51.87 39.56 -11.81
CA LEU A 450 53.27 39.86 -11.48
C LEU A 450 53.52 40.92 -10.39
N PHE A 451 53.98 40.51 -9.20
CA PHE A 451 55.17 41.10 -8.61
C PHE A 451 55.82 40.18 -7.57
N ASN A 452 57.13 40.34 -7.49
CA ASN A 452 58.12 39.38 -7.06
C ASN A 452 58.43 39.46 -5.55
N ARG A 453 59.04 38.38 -5.06
CA ARG A 453 60.07 38.31 -4.00
C ARG A 453 59.69 38.14 -2.52
N THR A 454 59.96 36.90 -2.09
CA THR A 454 60.94 36.45 -1.07
C THR A 454 60.59 36.40 0.41
N HIS A 455 60.85 35.20 0.95
CA HIS A 455 61.15 34.83 2.34
C HIS A 455 60.00 35.08 3.34
N GLU A 456 59.58 34.14 4.17
CA GLU A 456 60.41 33.28 5.00
C GLU A 456 59.57 32.15 5.58
N ARG A 457 60.19 30.97 5.70
CA ARG A 457 59.62 29.78 6.36
C ARG A 457 59.41 30.04 7.85
N ARG A 458 58.31 29.52 8.40
CA ARG A 458 58.27 28.68 9.62
C ARG A 458 56.85 28.18 9.84
N GLY A 459 56.68 26.86 9.77
CA GLY A 459 55.45 26.21 10.21
C GLY A 459 55.40 26.08 11.72
N VAL A 460 54.18 25.95 12.26
CA VAL A 460 53.88 25.28 13.53
C VAL A 460 52.47 24.71 13.44
N CYS A 461 52.33 23.45 13.84
CA CYS A 461 51.09 22.71 14.03
C CYS A 461 50.59 22.90 15.48
N TRP A 462 49.27 23.02 15.66
CA TRP A 462 48.50 22.81 16.90
C TRP A 462 47.16 22.20 16.43
N ARG A 463 46.56 21.15 16.99
CA ARG A 463 46.62 20.55 18.32
C ARG A 463 46.19 19.08 18.22
#